data_AF-A0A3E2TZN8-F1
#
_entry.id   AF-A0A3E2TZN8-F1
#
_cell.length_a   1.000
_cell.length_b   1.000
_cell.length_c   1.000
_cell.angle_alpha   90.00
_cell.angle_beta   90.00
_cell.angle_gamma   90.00
#
_symmetry.space_group_name_H-M   'P 1'
#
loop_
_entity.id
_entity.type
_entity.pdbx_description
1 polymer ?
#
loop_
_entity_poly.entity_id
_entity_poly.type
_entity_poly.pdbx_seq_one_letter_code
_entity_poly.pdbx_strand_id
1 'polypeptide(L)'
;MKNVYTKKENCCGCTACYSICPKHAISMKPDQEGFLYPIIDASECVGCDLCKKVCPTQKNMPLESFERHGYVSRALDQSVVSRSTSGGFVSPLADWISKQGGVICGATYDKNFKVVHVISGGASIPRLKICSK
;
A
#
# COMPACT_ATOMS: atom_id res chain seq x y z
N MET A 1 -21.61 19.89 -3.21
CA MET A 1 -20.16 19.75 -3.51
C MET A 1 -19.95 18.45 -4.26
N LYS A 2 -19.20 18.43 -5.38
CA LYS A 2 -19.19 17.26 -6.27
C LYS A 2 -18.00 16.30 -6.09
N ASN A 3 -16.80 16.79 -5.72
CA ASN A 3 -15.58 15.95 -5.65
C ASN A 3 -14.71 16.26 -4.42
N VAL A 4 -13.97 15.25 -3.94
CA VAL A 4 -12.95 15.38 -2.86
C VAL A 4 -11.63 15.95 -3.38
N TYR A 5 -11.24 15.59 -4.60
CA TYR A 5 -10.00 16.00 -5.27
C TYR A 5 -10.28 16.71 -6.59
N THR A 6 -9.29 17.44 -7.11
CA THR A 6 -9.40 18.22 -8.37
C THR A 6 -9.00 17.41 -9.60
N LYS A 7 -7.91 16.64 -9.51
CA LYS A 7 -7.43 15.74 -10.56
C LYS A 7 -7.22 14.35 -9.98
N LYS A 8 -7.46 13.32 -10.79
CA LYS A 8 -7.32 11.91 -10.39
C LYS A 8 -5.93 11.60 -9.80
N GLU A 9 -4.89 12.16 -10.40
CA GLU A 9 -3.48 12.02 -9.96
C GLU A 9 -3.20 12.54 -8.53
N ASN A 10 -4.07 13.39 -7.98
CA ASN A 10 -3.91 13.94 -6.63
C ASN A 10 -4.51 13.04 -5.54
N CYS A 11 -5.20 11.96 -5.93
CA CYS A 11 -5.84 11.03 -5.02
C CYS A 11 -5.10 9.68 -5.01
N CYS A 12 -4.63 9.27 -3.83
CA CYS A 12 -3.96 7.98 -3.63
C CYS A 12 -4.89 6.87 -3.13
N GLY A 13 -6.20 7.09 -3.09
CA GLY A 13 -7.17 6.06 -2.68
C GLY A 13 -7.11 5.64 -1.20
N CYS A 14 -6.48 6.43 -0.31
CA CYS A 14 -6.25 6.08 1.11
C CYS A 14 -7.51 5.94 1.98
N THR A 15 -8.72 6.13 1.44
CA THR A 15 -10.02 6.05 2.15
C THR A 15 -10.25 7.02 3.32
N ALA A 16 -9.33 7.93 3.64
CA ALA A 16 -9.51 8.88 4.74
C ALA A 16 -10.80 9.71 4.62
N CYS A 17 -11.13 10.16 3.40
CA CYS A 17 -12.37 10.89 3.12
C CYS A 17 -13.64 10.05 3.35
N TYR A 18 -13.59 8.77 3.00
CA TYR A 18 -14.67 7.80 3.27
C TYR A 18 -14.88 7.65 4.78
N SER A 19 -13.80 7.39 5.53
CA SER A 19 -13.88 7.14 6.97
C SER A 19 -14.33 8.34 7.79
N ILE A 20 -13.96 9.57 7.40
CA ILE A 20 -14.32 10.78 8.16
C ILE A 20 -15.75 11.25 7.91
N CYS A 21 -16.44 10.75 6.88
CA CYS A 21 -17.74 11.28 6.48
C CYS A 21 -18.84 10.89 7.49
N PRO A 22 -19.42 11.84 8.26
CA PRO A 22 -20.39 11.52 9.30
C PRO A 22 -21.76 11.08 8.77
N LYS A 23 -22.01 11.32 7.48
CA LYS A 23 -23.25 10.94 6.79
C LYS A 23 -23.08 9.70 5.91
N HIS A 24 -21.88 9.12 5.86
CA HIS A 24 -21.54 8.02 4.95
C HIS A 24 -21.84 8.29 3.46
N ALA A 25 -21.89 9.58 3.09
CA ALA A 25 -22.22 10.05 1.74
C ALA A 25 -21.09 9.81 0.71
N ILE A 26 -20.09 8.97 1.02
CA ILE A 26 -18.95 8.71 0.15
C ILE A 26 -18.86 7.20 -0.05
N SER A 27 -18.74 6.76 -1.29
CA SER A 27 -18.45 5.37 -1.66
C SER A 27 -17.11 5.29 -2.40
N MET A 28 -16.35 4.21 -2.19
CA MET A 28 -15.11 3.97 -2.92
C MET A 28 -15.40 3.08 -4.12
N LYS A 29 -15.18 3.56 -5.34
CA LYS A 29 -15.41 2.79 -6.57
C LYS A 29 -14.10 2.58 -7.35
N PRO A 30 -13.88 1.38 -7.90
CA PRO A 30 -12.72 1.11 -8.74
C PRO A 30 -12.85 1.86 -10.07
N ASP A 31 -11.71 2.29 -10.61
CA ASP A 31 -11.58 2.68 -12.00
C ASP A 31 -11.31 1.45 -12.90
N GLN A 32 -10.94 1.70 -14.16
CA GLN A 32 -10.63 0.65 -15.14
C GLN A 32 -9.40 -0.21 -14.76
N GLU A 33 -8.53 0.31 -13.92
CA GLU A 33 -7.32 -0.36 -13.43
C GLU A 33 -7.54 -1.00 -12.05
N GLY A 34 -8.72 -0.83 -11.46
CA GLY A 34 -9.09 -1.35 -10.13
C GLY A 34 -8.73 -0.43 -8.96
N PHE A 35 -8.16 0.77 -9.22
CA PHE A 35 -7.85 1.72 -8.16
C PHE A 35 -9.11 2.38 -7.61
N LEU A 36 -9.22 2.44 -6.29
CA LEU A 36 -10.41 2.95 -5.61
C LEU A 36 -10.40 4.48 -5.48
N TYR A 37 -11.48 5.12 -5.93
CA TYR A 37 -11.69 6.57 -5.83
C TYR A 37 -13.02 6.91 -5.12
N PRO A 38 -13.05 8.00 -4.33
CA PRO A 38 -14.27 8.44 -3.65
C PRO A 38 -15.29 9.05 -4.63
N ILE A 39 -16.54 8.60 -4.54
CA ILE A 39 -17.71 9.17 -5.20
C ILE A 39 -18.66 9.69 -4.12
N ILE A 40 -19.02 10.98 -4.21
CA ILE A 40 -19.91 11.64 -3.26
C ILE A 40 -21.36 11.49 -3.72
N ASP A 41 -22.23 10.99 -2.84
CA ASP A 41 -23.68 11.10 -2.99
C ASP A 41 -24.13 12.51 -2.58
N ALA A 42 -24.60 13.29 -3.55
CA ALA A 42 -25.01 14.67 -3.32
C ALA A 42 -26.29 14.78 -2.49
N SER A 43 -27.11 13.73 -2.40
CA SER A 43 -28.35 13.71 -1.62
C SER A 43 -28.10 13.56 -0.12
N GLU A 44 -27.03 12.85 0.26
CA GLU A 44 -26.66 12.63 1.66
C GLU A 44 -25.60 13.62 2.17
N CYS A 45 -24.85 14.25 1.24
CA CYS A 45 -23.76 15.15 1.56
C CYS A 45 -24.26 16.49 2.13
N VAL A 46 -23.91 16.76 3.39
CA VAL A 46 -24.25 18.01 4.10
C VAL A 46 -23.24 19.15 3.89
N GLY A 47 -22.23 18.98 3.02
CA GLY A 47 -21.29 20.05 2.70
C GLY A 47 -20.33 20.48 3.83
N CYS A 48 -20.00 19.58 4.77
CA CYS A 48 -19.16 19.91 5.94
C CYS A 48 -17.64 20.04 5.67
N ASP A 49 -17.18 19.73 4.45
CA ASP A 49 -15.77 19.77 4.01
C ASP A 49 -14.76 18.91 4.82
N LEU A 50 -15.21 18.03 5.72
CA LEU A 50 -14.33 17.14 6.48
C LEU A 50 -13.46 16.24 5.60
N CYS A 51 -14.01 15.77 4.47
CA CYS A 51 -13.30 14.94 3.50
C CYS A 51 -12.05 15.61 2.89
N LYS A 52 -12.05 16.95 2.75
CA LYS A 52 -10.89 17.73 2.31
C LYS A 52 -9.91 17.95 3.44
N LYS A 53 -10.43 18.31 4.63
CA LYS A 53 -9.61 18.59 5.83
C LYS A 53 -8.76 17.39 6.25
N VAL A 54 -9.30 16.17 6.12
CA VAL A 54 -8.57 14.94 6.45
C VAL A 54 -7.61 14.50 5.34
N CYS A 55 -7.72 15.06 4.13
CA CYS A 55 -6.98 14.58 2.97
C CYS A 55 -5.48 14.88 3.11
N PRO A 56 -4.61 13.86 3.22
CA PRO A 56 -3.18 14.08 3.44
C PRO A 56 -2.50 14.73 2.24
N THR A 57 -3.04 14.56 1.02
CA THR A 57 -2.48 15.15 -0.21
C THR A 57 -2.87 16.61 -0.41
N GLN A 58 -3.85 17.13 0.34
CA GLN A 58 -4.22 18.55 0.32
C GLN A 58 -3.54 19.35 1.42
N LYS A 59 -2.94 18.67 2.40
CA LYS A 59 -2.25 19.34 3.49
C LYS A 59 -0.81 19.61 3.07
N ASN A 60 -0.49 20.89 2.83
CA ASN A 60 0.89 21.34 2.81
C ASN A 60 1.43 21.26 4.23
N MET A 61 1.93 20.08 4.62
CA MET A 61 2.59 19.91 5.90
C MET A 61 3.93 20.65 5.80
N PRO A 62 4.18 21.68 6.63
CA PRO A 62 5.45 22.37 6.61
C PRO A 62 6.55 21.34 6.89
N LEU A 63 7.47 21.21 5.94
CA LEU A 63 8.65 20.38 6.11
C LEU A 63 9.57 21.14 7.05
N GLU A 64 9.58 20.80 8.33
CA GLU A 64 10.62 21.29 9.21
C GLU A 64 11.97 20.75 8.74
N SER A 65 12.94 21.65 8.59
CA SER A 65 14.31 21.28 8.26
C SER A 65 14.99 20.72 9.50
N PHE A 66 15.06 19.40 9.59
CA PHE A 66 15.93 18.70 10.53
C PHE A 66 16.88 17.78 9.78
N GLU A 67 18.05 17.52 10.36
CA GLU A 67 19.05 16.62 9.81
C GLU A 67 18.49 15.19 9.77
N ARG A 68 18.35 14.64 8.56
CA ARG A 68 17.77 13.32 8.31
C ARG A 68 18.85 12.36 7.87
N HIS A 69 19.19 11.40 8.73
CA HIS A 69 20.03 10.26 8.34
C HIS A 69 19.18 9.22 7.60
N GLY A 70 19.47 9.03 6.31
CA GLY A 70 18.86 7.98 5.49
C GLY A 70 19.83 6.84 5.29
N TYR A 71 19.36 5.60 5.47
CA TYR A 71 20.13 4.40 5.16
C TYR A 71 19.49 3.65 4.00
N VAL A 72 20.31 3.11 3.11
CA VAL A 72 19.88 2.30 1.98
C VAL A 72 20.54 0.93 2.09
N SER A 73 19.73 -0.12 2.03
CA SER A 73 20.23 -1.50 1.97
C SER A 73 19.90 -2.12 0.61
N ARG A 74 20.81 -2.96 0.13
CA ARG A 74 20.65 -3.74 -1.09
C ARG A 74 21.34 -5.08 -0.90
N ALA A 75 20.72 -6.16 -1.38
CA ALA A 75 21.35 -7.46 -1.40
C ALA A 75 22.62 -7.42 -2.27
N LEU A 76 23.68 -8.05 -1.78
CA LEU A 76 24.95 -8.17 -2.52
C LEU A 76 24.84 -9.17 -3.68
N ASP A 77 24.02 -10.22 -3.50
CA ASP A 77 23.78 -11.22 -4.53
C ASP A 77 22.92 -10.65 -5.66
N GLN A 78 23.55 -10.51 -6.83
CA GLN A 78 22.91 -9.96 -8.03
C GLN A 78 21.73 -10.82 -8.52
N SER A 79 21.74 -12.13 -8.25
CA SER A 79 20.64 -13.04 -8.56
C SER A 79 19.40 -12.78 -7.69
N VAL A 80 19.59 -12.27 -6.47
CA VAL A 80 18.50 -11.83 -5.57
C VAL A 80 17.98 -10.46 -6.01
N VAL A 81 18.88 -9.55 -6.40
CA VAL A 81 18.49 -8.22 -6.86
C VAL A 81 17.65 -8.29 -8.15
N SER A 82 18.07 -9.08 -9.14
CA SER A 82 17.40 -9.16 -10.45
C SER A 82 15.94 -9.61 -10.38
N ARG A 83 15.58 -10.33 -9.31
CA ARG A 83 14.24 -10.87 -9.03
C ARG A 83 13.51 -10.12 -7.92
N SER A 84 13.97 -8.95 -7.49
CA SER A 84 13.36 -8.16 -6.41
C SER A 84 13.06 -6.74 -6.87
N THR A 85 11.91 -6.22 -6.45
CA THR A 85 11.50 -4.83 -6.75
C THR A 85 12.21 -3.80 -5.86
N SER A 86 12.62 -4.17 -4.64
CA SER A 86 13.19 -3.25 -3.63
C SER A 86 14.63 -3.58 -3.24
N GLY A 87 15.49 -3.91 -4.22
CA GLY A 87 16.91 -4.14 -3.97
C GLY A 87 17.25 -5.44 -3.22
N GLY A 88 16.29 -6.31 -2.93
CA GLY A 88 16.54 -7.68 -2.49
C GLY A 88 16.62 -7.89 -0.98
N PHE A 89 16.43 -6.85 -0.16
CA PHE A 89 16.63 -6.91 1.30
C PHE A 89 15.84 -8.03 2.01
N VAL A 90 14.59 -8.27 1.61
CA VAL A 90 13.72 -9.23 2.28
C VAL A 90 14.19 -10.68 2.13
N SER A 91 14.88 -11.02 1.03
CA SER A 91 15.32 -12.40 0.77
C SER A 91 16.36 -12.92 1.80
N PRO A 92 17.50 -12.26 2.03
CA PRO A 92 18.46 -12.69 3.05
C PRO A 92 17.89 -12.59 4.48
N LEU A 93 16.98 -11.63 4.73
CA LEU A 93 16.28 -11.54 6.01
C LEU A 93 15.38 -12.76 6.24
N ALA A 94 14.61 -13.17 5.24
CA ALA A 94 13.76 -14.37 5.32
C ALA A 94 14.60 -15.65 5.53
N ASP A 95 15.73 -15.78 4.83
CA ASP A 95 16.66 -16.90 5.03
C ASP A 95 17.23 -16.91 6.47
N TRP A 96 17.55 -15.74 7.03
CA TRP A 96 18.00 -15.64 8.42
C TRP A 96 16.90 -16.02 9.42
N ILE A 97 15.66 -15.53 9.25
CA ILE A 97 14.51 -15.88 10.10
C ILE A 97 14.25 -17.39 10.07
N SER A 98 14.26 -17.99 8.87
CA SER A 98 14.03 -19.42 8.71
C SER A 98 15.09 -20.27 9.41
N LYS A 99 16.36 -19.84 9.40
CA LYS A 99 17.45 -20.52 10.14
C LYS A 99 17.28 -20.49 11.66
N GLN A 100 16.51 -19.52 12.18
CA GLN A 100 16.15 -19.44 13.60
C GLN A 100 14.88 -20.24 13.93
N GLY A 101 14.32 -21.01 12.98
CA GLY A 101 13.04 -21.71 13.16
C GLY A 101 11.82 -20.80 13.09
N GLY A 102 11.98 -19.55 12.65
CA GLY A 102 10.88 -18.62 12.46
C GLY A 102 10.06 -18.92 11.21
N VAL A 103 8.88 -18.29 11.14
CA VAL A 103 7.97 -18.33 9.98
C VAL A 103 7.93 -16.97 9.29
N ILE A 104 7.73 -16.97 7.98
CA ILE A 104 7.62 -15.77 7.15
C ILE A 104 6.20 -15.71 6.60
N CYS A 105 5.46 -14.65 6.92
CA CYS A 105 4.13 -14.39 6.37
C CYS A 105 4.23 -13.35 5.25
N GLY A 106 3.54 -13.59 4.13
CA GLY A 106 3.54 -12.66 3.01
C GLY A 106 2.32 -12.82 2.10
N ALA A 107 2.33 -12.10 0.99
CA ALA A 107 1.34 -12.21 -0.07
C ALA A 107 2.03 -12.57 -1.39
N THR A 108 1.38 -13.42 -2.18
CA THR A 108 1.85 -13.82 -3.51
C THR A 108 0.66 -14.00 -4.45
N TYR A 109 0.90 -14.35 -5.70
CA TYR A 109 -0.15 -14.65 -6.68
C TYR A 109 -0.35 -16.17 -6.80
N ASP A 110 -1.61 -16.60 -6.83
CA ASP A 110 -1.96 -17.97 -7.22
C ASP A 110 -1.85 -18.17 -8.75
N LYS A 111 -2.16 -19.38 -9.23
CA LYS A 111 -2.16 -19.71 -10.67
C LYS A 111 -3.13 -18.88 -11.52
N ASN A 112 -4.10 -18.21 -10.89
CA ASN A 112 -5.10 -17.37 -11.53
C ASN A 112 -4.78 -15.88 -11.35
N PHE A 113 -3.56 -15.53 -10.92
CA PHE A 113 -3.15 -14.16 -10.61
C PHE A 113 -4.00 -13.49 -9.51
N LYS A 114 -4.59 -14.27 -8.61
CA LYS A 114 -5.24 -13.73 -7.41
C LYS A 114 -4.23 -13.60 -6.28
N VAL A 115 -4.25 -12.47 -5.59
CA VAL A 115 -3.44 -12.25 -4.39
C VAL A 115 -3.91 -13.21 -3.29
N VAL A 116 -2.98 -13.98 -2.75
CA VAL A 116 -3.20 -14.92 -1.64
C VAL A 116 -2.15 -14.68 -0.55
N HIS A 117 -2.58 -14.81 0.70
CA HIS A 117 -1.67 -14.81 1.84
C HIS A 117 -1.04 -16.18 2.00
N VAL A 118 0.27 -16.22 2.22
CA VAL A 118 1.02 -17.47 2.41
C VAL A 118 1.97 -17.33 3.60
N ILE A 119 2.18 -18.44 4.29
CA ILE A 119 3.14 -18.57 5.38
C ILE A 119 4.18 -19.60 4.94
N SER A 120 5.47 -19.28 5.05
CA SER A 120 6.59 -20.16 4.71
C SER A 120 7.46 -20.39 5.95
N GLY A 121 7.67 -21.65 6.32
CA GLY A 121 8.36 -22.08 7.55
C GLY A 121 7.59 -23.20 8.25
N GLY A 122 8.30 -24.24 8.71
CA GLY A 122 7.70 -25.49 9.21
C GLY A 122 7.52 -26.55 8.10
N ALA A 123 8.43 -27.52 8.06
CA ALA A 123 8.41 -28.78 7.30
C ALA A 123 8.28 -28.78 5.76
N SER A 124 7.67 -27.82 5.05
CA SER A 124 7.69 -27.83 3.57
C SER A 124 7.07 -26.59 2.89
N ILE A 125 7.54 -26.33 1.65
CA ILE A 125 6.93 -25.53 0.56
C ILE A 125 7.09 -23.98 0.62
N PRO A 126 6.88 -23.29 -0.52
CA PRO A 126 7.87 -22.83 -1.49
C PRO A 126 8.41 -21.43 -1.14
N ARG A 127 9.60 -21.08 -1.66
CA ARG A 127 10.16 -19.72 -1.60
C ARG A 127 9.10 -18.68 -1.94
N LEU A 128 8.71 -17.88 -0.94
CA LEU A 128 7.86 -16.70 -1.06
C LEU A 128 8.43 -15.78 -2.14
N LYS A 129 7.87 -15.83 -3.36
CA LYS A 129 8.04 -14.76 -4.34
C LYS A 129 7.07 -13.65 -3.95
N ILE A 130 7.55 -12.76 -3.08
CA ILE A 130 6.87 -11.50 -2.78
C ILE A 130 7.06 -10.62 -4.00
N CYS A 131 6.00 -10.47 -4.81
CA CYS A 131 5.89 -9.56 -5.96
C CYS A 131 7.23 -9.25 -6.66
N SER A 132 7.83 -10.28 -7.27
CA SER A 132 8.82 -10.08 -8.33
C SER A 132 8.07 -9.87 -9.63
N LYS A 133 8.49 -8.89 -10.43
CA LYS A 133 7.97 -8.60 -11.79
C LYS A 133 7.54 -9.84 -12.57
#